data_AF-A0A3D0NJW4-F1
#
_entry.id   AF-A0A3D0NJW4-F1
#
_cell.length_a   1.000
_cell.length_b   1.000
_cell.length_c   1.000
_cell.angle_alpha   90.00
_cell.angle_beta   90.00
_cell.angle_gamma   90.00
#
_symmetry.space_group_name_H-M   'P 1'
#
loop_
_entity.id
_entity.type
_entity.pdbx_description
1 polymer ?
#
loop_
_entity_poly.entity_id
_entity_poly.type
_entity_poly.pdbx_seq_one_letter_code
_entity_poly.pdbx_strand_id
1 'polypeptide(L)'
;MEDFEQIGAEEYAELSGLYVPLAAAVRALAAASLHTRVNPDTVRDATTTISVVTEMLAAEQNGHLLRFQRHEATGRPVVWSNPVVGVRNPLAPPLTVHHEPGGRCWSEFTLGRVYEGPPGLVHGGISAMILDQLLGEVATDQLTTPKYTGTISVKYLRGTPLGPLRAEAFVERSENYKTYARGFISDAQGPTAEAEGVFIMPVWARDGGDKQ
;
A
#
# COMPACT_ATOMS: atom_id res chain seq x y z
N MET A 1 -13.50 -17.51 14.49
CA MET A 1 -13.60 -16.94 13.14
C MET A 1 -14.16 -15.55 13.37
N GLU A 2 -13.32 -14.52 13.31
CA GLU A 2 -13.80 -13.14 13.50
C GLU A 2 -14.78 -12.83 12.37
N ASP A 3 -16.01 -12.43 12.71
CA ASP A 3 -16.97 -11.93 11.73
C ASP A 3 -16.37 -10.67 11.09
N PHE A 4 -16.03 -10.76 9.80
CA PHE A 4 -15.65 -9.60 9.01
C PHE A 4 -16.89 -8.75 8.81
N GLU A 5 -16.86 -7.49 9.26
CA GLU A 5 -17.92 -6.53 8.98
C GLU A 5 -18.01 -6.31 7.46
N GLN A 6 -19.22 -6.34 6.91
CA GLN A 6 -19.44 -6.03 5.50
C GLN A 6 -19.70 -4.53 5.34
N ILE A 7 -19.13 -3.94 4.28
CA ILE A 7 -19.40 -2.55 3.90
C ILE A 7 -20.07 -2.51 2.54
N GLY A 8 -21.20 -1.79 2.48
CA GLY A 8 -21.95 -1.56 1.26
C GLY A 8 -21.22 -0.61 0.31
N ALA A 9 -21.57 -0.65 -0.98
CA ALA A 9 -20.92 0.20 -1.99
C ALA A 9 -21.13 1.71 -1.74
N GLU A 10 -22.32 2.09 -1.28
CA GLU A 10 -22.67 3.50 -0.98
C GLU A 10 -21.89 4.02 0.23
N GLU A 11 -21.88 3.28 1.34
CA GLU A 11 -21.12 3.62 2.54
C GLU A 11 -19.60 3.70 2.24
N TYR A 12 -19.07 2.75 1.47
CA TYR A 12 -17.67 2.80 1.03
C TYR A 12 -17.38 4.05 0.20
N ALA A 13 -18.27 4.44 -0.71
CA ALA A 13 -18.11 5.63 -1.53
C ALA A 13 -18.18 6.92 -0.70
N GLU A 14 -19.10 7.02 0.26
CA GLU A 14 -19.22 8.14 1.19
C GLU A 14 -17.94 8.32 2.02
N LEU A 15 -17.50 7.25 2.69
CA LEU A 15 -16.29 7.26 3.50
C LEU A 15 -15.05 7.58 2.65
N SER A 16 -14.96 7.00 1.45
CA SER A 16 -13.85 7.31 0.54
C SER A 16 -13.87 8.78 0.13
N GLY A 17 -15.05 9.34 -0.16
CA GLY A 17 -15.23 10.75 -0.49
C GLY A 17 -14.76 11.71 0.61
N LEU A 18 -14.87 11.31 1.88
CA LEU A 18 -14.42 12.09 3.02
C LEU A 18 -12.91 11.93 3.29
N TYR A 19 -12.42 10.69 3.37
CA TYR A 19 -11.08 10.42 3.89
C TYR A 19 -9.97 10.45 2.83
N VAL A 20 -10.29 10.19 1.56
CA VAL A 20 -9.29 10.27 0.48
C VAL A 20 -8.75 11.69 0.29
N PRO A 21 -9.61 12.74 0.22
CA PRO A 21 -9.12 14.13 0.16
C PRO A 21 -8.31 14.53 1.40
N LEU A 22 -8.69 14.06 2.59
CA LEU A 22 -7.92 14.32 3.81
C LEU A 22 -6.51 13.73 3.73
N ALA A 23 -6.38 12.45 3.34
CA ALA A 23 -5.08 11.82 3.16
C ALA A 23 -4.25 12.50 2.06
N ALA A 24 -4.88 12.97 0.98
CA ALA A 24 -4.23 13.76 -0.06
C ALA A 24 -3.71 15.11 0.47
N ALA A 25 -4.48 15.82 1.30
CA ALA A 25 -4.06 17.07 1.92
C ALA A 25 -2.84 16.88 2.85
N VAL A 26 -2.82 15.81 3.64
CA VAL A 26 -1.67 15.46 4.49
C VAL A 26 -0.44 15.10 3.65
N ARG A 27 -0.60 14.39 2.53
CA ARG A 27 0.49 14.13 1.58
C ARG A 27 1.07 15.41 0.99
N ALA A 28 0.21 16.36 0.60
CA ALA A 28 0.65 17.65 0.10
C ALA A 28 1.40 18.45 1.18
N LEU A 29 0.91 18.42 2.42
CA LEU A 29 1.59 19.02 3.57
C LEU A 29 2.97 18.42 3.80
N ALA A 30 3.09 17.08 3.79
CA ALA A 30 4.38 16.39 3.95
C ALA A 30 5.38 16.77 2.85
N ALA A 31 4.93 16.88 1.60
CA ALA A 31 5.78 17.33 0.50
C ALA A 31 6.22 18.80 0.67
N ALA A 32 5.30 19.68 1.09
CA ALA A 32 5.61 21.09 1.30
C ALA A 32 6.57 21.31 2.49
N SER A 33 6.40 20.58 3.59
CA SER A 33 7.21 20.73 4.80
C SER A 33 8.68 20.35 4.59
N LEU A 34 8.97 19.39 3.70
CA LEU A 34 10.34 18.97 3.37
C LEU A 34 11.13 20.02 2.58
N HIS A 35 10.47 20.90 1.82
CA HIS A 35 11.14 21.79 0.85
C HIS A 35 10.90 23.27 1.08
N THR A 36 10.10 23.61 2.09
CA THR A 36 9.77 25.01 2.38
C THR A 36 11.02 25.81 2.75
N ARG A 37 11.07 27.06 2.26
CA ARG A 37 12.08 28.06 2.61
C ARG A 37 11.43 29.37 3.08
N VAL A 38 10.19 29.28 3.56
CA VAL A 38 9.46 30.41 4.12
C VAL A 38 10.17 30.94 5.38
N ASN A 39 9.81 32.15 5.79
CA ASN A 39 10.44 32.78 6.96
C ASN A 39 10.07 32.04 8.27
N PRO A 40 10.85 32.25 9.36
CA PRO A 40 10.62 31.57 10.64
C PRO A 40 9.25 31.80 11.27
N ASP A 41 8.63 32.98 11.06
CA ASP A 41 7.30 33.27 11.59
C ASP A 41 6.24 32.40 10.90
N THR A 42 6.30 32.29 9.57
CA THR A 42 5.42 31.39 8.81
C THR A 42 5.60 29.93 9.21
N VAL A 43 6.82 29.48 9.54
CA VAL A 43 7.05 28.11 10.04
C VAL A 43 6.37 27.91 11.40
N ARG A 44 6.47 28.88 12.31
CA ARG A 44 5.79 28.82 13.62
C ARG A 44 4.27 28.79 13.46
N ASP A 45 3.71 29.68 12.65
CA ASP A 45 2.26 29.75 12.40
C ASP A 45 1.74 28.45 11.79
N ALA A 46 2.46 27.90 10.81
CA ALA A 46 2.12 26.61 10.21
C ALA A 46 2.17 25.48 11.25
N THR A 47 3.20 25.46 12.11
CA THR A 47 3.34 24.45 13.17
C THR A 47 2.16 24.50 14.15
N THR A 48 1.79 25.69 14.63
CA THR A 48 0.62 25.87 15.51
C THR A 48 -0.66 25.42 14.82
N THR A 49 -0.86 25.80 13.55
CA THR A 49 -2.06 25.41 12.79
C THR A 49 -2.15 23.90 12.62
N ILE A 50 -1.04 23.23 12.28
CA ILE A 50 -0.98 21.77 12.14
C ILE A 50 -1.30 21.09 13.48
N SER A 51 -0.79 21.60 14.60
CA SER A 51 -1.12 21.06 15.92
C SER A 51 -2.61 21.17 16.23
N VAL A 52 -3.24 22.31 15.94
CA VAL A 52 -4.69 22.48 16.12
C VAL A 52 -5.48 21.50 15.25
N VAL A 53 -5.14 21.37 13.97
CA VAL A 53 -5.79 20.40 13.07
C VAL A 53 -5.59 18.96 13.58
N THR A 54 -4.40 18.65 14.11
CA THR A 54 -4.10 17.34 14.68
C THR A 54 -4.97 17.06 15.90
N GLU A 55 -5.13 18.02 16.81
CA GLU A 55 -6.02 17.91 17.96
C GLU A 55 -7.48 17.73 17.54
N MET A 56 -7.94 18.48 16.52
CA MET A 56 -9.29 18.33 15.96
C MET A 56 -9.54 16.90 15.43
N LEU A 57 -8.59 16.34 14.68
CA LEU A 57 -8.70 14.98 14.14
C LEU A 57 -8.56 13.91 15.23
N ALA A 58 -7.85 14.20 16.32
CA ALA A 58 -7.65 13.28 17.44
C ALA A 58 -8.79 13.30 18.47
N ALA A 59 -9.73 14.25 18.38
CA ALA A 59 -10.83 14.40 19.33
C ALA A 59 -11.74 13.17 19.41
N GLU A 60 -11.97 12.49 18.28
CA GLU A 60 -12.72 11.24 18.20
C GLU A 60 -11.94 10.21 17.39
N GLN A 61 -11.38 9.22 18.06
CA GLN A 61 -10.62 8.14 17.44
C GLN A 61 -11.39 6.83 17.56
N ASN A 62 -11.98 6.39 16.45
CA ASN A 62 -12.59 5.06 16.38
C ASN A 62 -11.51 4.01 16.14
N GLY A 63 -11.03 3.39 17.22
CA GLY A 63 -10.13 2.22 17.14
C GLY A 63 -10.73 1.03 16.37
N HIS A 64 -12.04 1.04 16.13
CA HIS A 64 -12.78 0.00 15.41
C HIS A 64 -12.88 0.22 13.89
N LEU A 65 -12.68 1.42 13.35
CA LEU A 65 -12.78 1.67 11.89
C LEU A 65 -11.65 1.03 11.06
N LEU A 66 -10.67 0.43 11.73
CA LEU A 66 -9.60 -0.38 11.13
C LEU A 66 -9.84 -1.89 11.28
N ARG A 67 -11.03 -2.31 11.72
CA ARG A 67 -11.42 -3.73 11.68
C ARG A 67 -11.35 -4.23 10.24
N PHE A 68 -11.08 -5.52 10.09
CA PHE A 68 -11.09 -6.16 8.79
C PHE A 68 -12.52 -6.12 8.23
N GLN A 69 -12.76 -5.18 7.30
CA GLN A 69 -14.02 -5.09 6.56
C GLN A 69 -13.88 -5.80 5.22
N ARG A 70 -14.99 -6.25 4.65
CA ARG A 70 -15.06 -6.77 3.29
C ARG A 70 -16.12 -6.04 2.49
N HIS A 71 -15.82 -5.75 1.23
CA HIS A 71 -16.82 -5.25 0.29
C HIS A 71 -17.93 -6.29 0.15
N GLU A 72 -19.19 -5.89 0.38
CA GLU A 72 -20.35 -6.78 0.26
C GLU A 72 -20.43 -7.46 -1.12
N ALA A 73 -20.21 -6.69 -2.20
CA ALA A 73 -20.37 -7.17 -3.57
C ALA A 73 -19.24 -8.11 -4.06
N THR A 74 -18.03 -7.98 -3.52
CA THR A 74 -16.84 -8.71 -4.04
C THR A 74 -16.20 -9.64 -3.03
N GLY A 75 -16.57 -9.54 -1.74
CA GLY A 75 -15.93 -10.26 -0.64
C GLY A 75 -14.47 -9.86 -0.39
N ARG A 76 -13.92 -8.91 -1.16
CA ARG A 76 -12.53 -8.46 -1.03
C ARG A 76 -12.36 -7.65 0.24
N PRO A 77 -11.21 -7.78 0.92
CA PRO A 77 -10.93 -6.98 2.10
C PRO A 77 -10.84 -5.49 1.73
N VAL A 78 -11.37 -4.65 2.61
CA VAL A 78 -11.21 -3.21 2.50
C VAL A 78 -9.91 -2.80 3.16
N VAL A 79 -9.11 -2.06 2.40
CA VAL A 79 -7.74 -1.72 2.80
C VAL A 79 -7.66 -0.23 3.11
N TRP A 80 -8.06 0.18 4.32
CA TRP A 80 -8.07 1.59 4.71
C TRP A 80 -6.68 2.14 5.06
N SER A 81 -5.91 1.41 5.85
CA SER A 81 -4.69 1.92 6.52
C SER A 81 -3.37 1.30 6.04
N ASN A 82 -3.42 0.36 5.09
CA ASN A 82 -2.21 -0.30 4.59
C ASN A 82 -1.16 0.73 4.10
N PRO A 83 0.14 0.49 4.35
CA PRO A 83 1.19 1.45 4.04
C PRO A 83 1.55 1.57 2.55
N VAL A 84 0.88 0.84 1.66
CA VAL A 84 1.12 0.87 0.21
C VAL A 84 -0.13 1.25 -0.57
N VAL A 85 -1.26 0.60 -0.30
CA VAL A 85 -2.52 0.79 -1.03
C VAL A 85 -3.64 1.37 -0.16
N GLY A 86 -3.33 1.72 1.10
CA GLY A 86 -4.31 2.23 2.06
C GLY A 86 -4.77 3.63 1.71
N VAL A 87 -6.04 3.77 1.31
CA VAL A 87 -6.58 5.05 0.83
C VAL A 87 -6.72 6.13 1.91
N ARG A 88 -6.71 5.75 3.20
CA ARG A 88 -6.68 6.67 4.34
C ARG A 88 -5.27 6.88 4.91
N ASN A 89 -4.27 6.11 4.45
CA ASN A 89 -2.91 6.24 4.97
C ASN A 89 -2.15 7.30 4.16
N PRO A 90 -1.82 8.46 4.73
CA PRO A 90 -1.09 9.50 4.00
C PRO A 90 0.38 9.13 3.75
N LEU A 91 0.92 8.10 4.40
CA LEU A 91 2.25 7.58 4.09
C LEU A 91 2.25 6.64 2.88
N ALA A 92 1.08 6.11 2.52
CA ALA A 92 0.96 5.22 1.37
C ALA A 92 1.34 5.95 0.08
N PRO A 93 2.27 5.40 -0.72
CA PRO A 93 2.48 5.86 -2.07
C PRO A 93 1.15 5.81 -2.84
N PRO A 94 0.92 6.72 -3.80
CA PRO A 94 -0.37 6.84 -4.48
C PRO A 94 -0.55 5.74 -5.54
N LEU A 95 -0.52 4.47 -5.13
CA LEU A 95 -0.74 3.32 -5.99
C LEU A 95 -2.22 2.96 -6.06
N THR A 96 -2.65 2.59 -7.27
CA THR A 96 -3.89 1.83 -7.52
C THR A 96 -3.52 0.55 -8.24
N VAL A 97 -3.88 -0.60 -7.69
CA VAL A 97 -3.53 -1.90 -8.27
C VAL A 97 -4.63 -2.37 -9.21
N HIS A 98 -4.26 -2.60 -10.46
CA HIS A 98 -5.11 -3.17 -11.49
C HIS A 98 -4.81 -4.66 -11.63
N HIS A 99 -5.86 -5.47 -11.78
CA HIS A 99 -5.76 -6.91 -11.91
C HIS A 99 -6.20 -7.35 -13.30
N GLU A 100 -5.44 -8.25 -13.91
CA GLU A 100 -5.69 -8.76 -15.26
C GLU A 100 -6.17 -10.22 -15.23
N PRO A 101 -6.94 -10.65 -16.26
CA PRO A 101 -7.17 -12.07 -16.50
C PRO A 101 -5.85 -12.83 -16.57
N GLY A 102 -5.75 -13.96 -15.86
CA GLY A 102 -4.51 -14.75 -15.80
C GLY A 102 -3.63 -14.50 -14.57
N GLY A 103 -4.10 -13.72 -13.59
CA GLY A 103 -3.48 -13.63 -12.27
C GLY A 103 -2.29 -12.67 -12.17
N ARG A 104 -2.16 -11.75 -13.15
CA ARG A 104 -1.20 -10.65 -13.10
C ARG A 104 -1.83 -9.41 -12.46
N CYS A 105 -1.00 -8.60 -11.80
CA CYS A 105 -1.40 -7.26 -11.38
C CYS A 105 -0.36 -6.22 -11.77
N TRP A 106 -0.78 -4.96 -11.89
CA TRP A 106 0.08 -3.84 -12.19
C TRP A 106 -0.42 -2.53 -11.58
N SER A 107 0.47 -1.55 -11.49
CA SER A 107 0.16 -0.19 -11.06
C SER A 107 1.05 0.82 -11.77
N GLU A 108 0.48 1.97 -12.13
CA GLU A 108 1.22 3.14 -12.61
C GLU A 108 1.06 4.26 -11.58
N PHE A 109 2.18 4.85 -11.18
CA PHE A 109 2.20 5.80 -10.07
C PHE A 109 3.37 6.78 -10.24
N THR A 110 3.34 7.87 -9.46
CA THR A 110 4.42 8.87 -9.43
C THR A 110 4.94 8.99 -8.00
N LEU A 111 6.24 8.77 -7.81
CA LEU A 111 6.90 8.96 -6.52
C LEU A 111 7.59 10.32 -6.46
N GLY A 112 7.15 11.16 -5.52
CA GLY A 112 7.77 12.44 -5.20
C GLY A 112 8.88 12.31 -4.15
N ARG A 113 9.45 13.47 -3.79
CA ARG A 113 10.60 13.57 -2.87
C ARG A 113 10.37 13.07 -1.45
N VAL A 114 9.11 12.94 -1.01
CA VAL A 114 8.78 12.32 0.29
C VAL A 114 9.23 10.86 0.37
N TYR A 115 9.50 10.21 -0.78
CA TYR A 115 9.99 8.83 -0.90
C TYR A 115 11.47 8.76 -1.31
N GLU A 116 12.17 9.89 -1.34
CA GLU A 116 13.58 10.00 -1.74
C GLU A 116 14.50 9.33 -0.71
N GLY A 117 15.48 8.58 -1.18
CA GLY A 117 16.57 8.06 -0.34
C GLY A 117 17.88 8.72 -0.76
N PRO A 118 18.58 8.19 -1.77
CA PRO A 118 19.64 8.92 -2.44
C PRO A 118 19.10 10.12 -3.25
N PRO A 119 19.92 11.16 -3.50
CA PRO A 119 19.49 12.32 -4.29
C PRO A 119 18.92 11.92 -5.67
N GLY A 120 17.66 12.31 -5.92
CA GLY A 120 16.92 12.05 -7.16
C GLY A 120 16.41 10.61 -7.31
N LEU A 121 16.64 9.73 -6.33
CA LEU A 121 16.29 8.32 -6.39
C LEU A 121 15.33 7.93 -5.26
N VAL A 122 14.41 7.03 -5.58
CA VAL A 122 13.51 6.40 -4.60
C VAL A 122 14.34 5.62 -3.58
N HIS A 123 14.01 5.73 -2.30
CA HIS A 123 14.63 4.92 -1.27
C HIS A 123 14.38 3.43 -1.53
N GLY A 124 15.42 2.59 -1.46
CA GLY A 124 15.29 1.16 -1.76
C GLY A 124 14.19 0.48 -0.95
N GLY A 125 14.07 0.81 0.33
CA GLY A 125 12.98 0.33 1.20
C GLY A 125 11.56 0.65 0.71
N ILE A 126 11.34 1.78 0.02
CA ILE A 126 10.05 2.10 -0.59
C ILE A 126 9.79 1.18 -1.79
N SER A 127 10.81 0.94 -2.62
CA SER A 127 10.71 0.00 -3.74
C SER A 127 10.42 -1.43 -3.24
N ALA A 128 11.11 -1.87 -2.19
CA ALA A 128 10.87 -3.17 -1.56
C ALA A 128 9.45 -3.28 -0.98
N MET A 129 8.96 -2.24 -0.31
CA MET A 129 7.60 -2.19 0.25
C MET A 129 6.52 -2.28 -0.84
N ILE A 130 6.70 -1.56 -1.95
CA ILE A 130 5.79 -1.64 -3.11
C ILE A 130 5.80 -3.04 -3.73
N LEU A 131 6.99 -3.63 -3.91
CA LEU A 131 7.13 -4.98 -4.46
C LEU A 131 6.48 -6.02 -3.55
N ASP A 132 6.71 -5.97 -2.23
CA ASP A 132 6.08 -6.89 -1.27
C ASP A 132 4.56 -6.84 -1.36
N GLN A 133 3.97 -5.64 -1.43
CA GLN A 133 2.52 -5.50 -1.60
C GLN A 133 2.04 -6.15 -2.91
N LEU A 134 2.62 -5.82 -4.06
CA LEU A 134 2.16 -6.35 -5.35
C LEU A 134 2.33 -7.88 -5.45
N LEU A 135 3.44 -8.41 -4.92
CA LEU A 135 3.65 -9.85 -4.82
C LEU A 135 2.60 -10.50 -3.92
N GLY A 136 2.23 -9.84 -2.82
CA GLY A 136 1.15 -10.26 -1.93
C GLY A 136 -0.21 -10.28 -2.62
N GLU A 137 -0.56 -9.25 -3.39
CA GLU A 137 -1.80 -9.17 -4.17
C GLU A 137 -1.98 -10.39 -5.07
N VAL A 138 -0.96 -10.74 -5.86
CA VAL A 138 -1.05 -11.90 -6.77
C VAL A 138 -0.98 -13.23 -6.03
N ALA A 139 -0.18 -13.33 -4.97
CA ALA A 139 -0.04 -14.58 -4.24
C ALA A 139 -1.32 -14.95 -3.49
N THR A 140 -2.04 -13.97 -2.97
CA THR A 140 -3.25 -14.15 -2.15
C THR A 140 -4.55 -14.15 -2.95
N ASP A 141 -4.48 -14.10 -4.29
CA ASP A 141 -5.65 -13.88 -5.15
C ASP A 141 -6.45 -12.66 -4.69
N GLN A 142 -5.82 -11.48 -4.74
CA GLN A 142 -6.43 -10.20 -4.39
C GLN A 142 -6.85 -10.14 -2.92
N LEU A 143 -5.97 -10.63 -2.04
CA LEU A 143 -6.12 -10.65 -0.58
C LEU A 143 -7.29 -11.52 -0.08
N THR A 144 -7.77 -12.46 -0.89
CA THR A 144 -8.87 -13.36 -0.53
C THR A 144 -8.40 -14.67 0.10
N THR A 145 -7.16 -15.08 -0.18
CA THR A 145 -6.55 -16.30 0.36
C THR A 145 -5.52 -15.96 1.44
N PRO A 146 -5.55 -16.59 2.63
CA PRO A 146 -4.62 -16.30 3.72
C PRO A 146 -3.23 -16.85 3.40
N LYS A 147 -2.40 -16.07 2.70
CA LYS A 147 -0.98 -16.35 2.51
C LYS A 147 -0.17 -15.15 3.01
N TYR A 148 0.93 -15.45 3.68
CA TYR A 148 1.79 -14.44 4.32
C TYR A 148 3.17 -14.49 3.71
N THR A 149 3.83 -13.33 3.58
CA THR A 149 5.22 -13.28 3.11
C THR A 149 6.10 -14.11 4.05
N GLY A 150 6.66 -15.19 3.53
CA GLY A 150 7.66 -16.01 4.22
C GLY A 150 9.08 -15.51 3.93
N THR A 151 9.35 -15.15 2.68
CA THR A 151 10.63 -14.56 2.26
C THR A 151 10.42 -13.69 1.04
N ILE A 152 11.10 -12.55 1.00
CA ILE A 152 11.23 -11.72 -0.20
C ILE A 152 12.71 -11.44 -0.45
N SER A 153 13.14 -11.60 -1.70
CA SER A 153 14.46 -11.22 -2.18
C SER A 153 14.31 -10.12 -3.21
N VAL A 154 14.90 -8.95 -2.94
CA VAL A 154 14.84 -7.78 -3.84
C VAL A 154 16.21 -7.53 -4.43
N LYS A 155 16.27 -7.37 -5.76
CA LYS A 155 17.48 -7.00 -6.48
C LYS A 155 17.29 -5.64 -7.14
N TYR A 156 18.17 -4.71 -6.78
CA TYR A 156 18.22 -3.37 -7.38
C TYR A 156 19.14 -3.42 -8.59
N LEU A 157 18.56 -3.30 -9.78
CA LEU A 157 19.26 -3.41 -11.07
C LEU A 157 19.92 -2.08 -11.47
N ARG A 158 19.24 -0.97 -11.18
CA ARG A 158 19.74 0.41 -11.29
C ARG A 158 19.03 1.29 -10.26
N GLY A 159 19.47 2.54 -10.11
CA GLY A 159 18.74 3.51 -9.29
C GLY A 159 17.33 3.74 -9.83
N THR A 160 16.31 3.54 -8.99
CA THR A 160 14.92 3.88 -9.33
C THR A 160 14.74 5.39 -9.25
N PRO A 161 14.48 6.10 -10.36
CA PRO A 161 14.32 7.55 -10.34
C PRO A 161 13.04 7.97 -9.62
N LEU A 162 13.03 9.17 -9.03
CA LEU A 162 11.78 9.85 -8.71
C LEU A 162 10.99 10.17 -9.99
N GLY A 163 9.67 10.28 -9.86
CA GLY A 163 8.77 10.54 -11.00
C GLY A 163 7.89 9.35 -11.37
N PRO A 164 7.41 9.29 -12.63
CA PRO A 164 6.53 8.22 -13.11
C PRO A 164 7.22 6.87 -13.13
N LEU A 165 6.54 5.86 -12.58
CA LEU A 165 6.99 4.48 -12.49
C LEU A 165 5.83 3.53 -12.79
N ARG A 166 6.17 2.32 -13.22
CA ARG A 166 5.24 1.20 -13.35
C ARG A 166 5.73 0.04 -12.50
N ALA A 167 4.83 -0.61 -11.77
CA ALA A 167 5.10 -1.87 -11.10
C ALA A 167 4.16 -2.97 -11.60
N GLU A 168 4.65 -4.20 -11.64
CA GLU A 168 3.85 -5.36 -12.02
C GLU A 168 4.31 -6.61 -11.28
N ALA A 169 3.39 -7.56 -11.10
CA ALA A 169 3.66 -8.83 -10.46
C ALA A 169 2.81 -9.97 -11.04
N PHE A 170 3.29 -11.20 -10.88
CA PHE A 170 2.58 -12.42 -11.26
C PHE A 170 3.04 -13.62 -10.42
N VAL A 171 2.18 -14.64 -10.35
CA VAL A 171 2.54 -15.94 -9.77
C VAL A 171 3.40 -16.70 -10.78
N GLU A 172 4.60 -17.11 -10.36
CA GLU A 172 5.48 -17.96 -11.16
C GLU A 172 5.05 -19.42 -11.05
N ARG A 173 4.78 -19.88 -9.82
CA ARG A 173 4.31 -21.25 -9.53
C ARG A 173 3.70 -21.35 -8.14
N SER A 174 2.92 -22.39 -7.90
CA SER A 174 2.43 -22.76 -6.57
C SER A 174 2.70 -24.23 -6.30
N GLU A 175 3.17 -24.54 -5.09
CA GLU A 175 3.52 -25.88 -4.65
C GLU A 175 3.08 -26.08 -3.20
N ASN A 176 2.14 -27.00 -2.98
CA ASN A 176 1.56 -27.26 -1.67
C ASN A 176 1.05 -25.95 -1.02
N TYR A 177 1.60 -25.61 0.14
CA TYR A 177 1.25 -24.43 0.94
C TYR A 177 2.10 -23.19 0.60
N LYS A 178 2.81 -23.21 -0.53
CA LYS A 178 3.70 -22.11 -0.96
C LYS A 178 3.28 -21.58 -2.32
N THR A 179 3.24 -20.26 -2.46
CA THR A 179 3.12 -19.57 -3.73
C THR A 179 4.36 -18.73 -3.97
N TYR A 180 4.95 -18.90 -5.14
CA TYR A 180 6.13 -18.18 -5.59
C TYR A 180 5.67 -17.12 -6.58
N ALA A 181 6.00 -15.87 -6.30
CA ALA A 181 5.61 -14.71 -7.10
C ALA A 181 6.84 -13.91 -7.49
N ARG A 182 6.77 -13.26 -8.66
CA ARG A 182 7.80 -12.37 -9.17
C ARG A 182 7.19 -11.03 -9.58
N GLY A 183 7.96 -9.96 -9.42
CA GLY A 183 7.51 -8.61 -9.74
C GLY A 183 8.65 -7.65 -10.00
N PHE A 184 8.30 -6.52 -10.61
CA PHE A 184 9.24 -5.54 -11.14
C PHE A 184 8.73 -4.12 -10.86
N ILE A 185 9.66 -3.19 -10.62
CA ILE A 185 9.45 -1.76 -10.78
C ILE A 185 10.26 -1.31 -11.98
N SER A 186 9.65 -0.51 -12.86
CA SER A 186 10.24 -0.01 -14.09
C SER A 186 10.03 1.50 -14.25
N ASP A 187 11.00 2.14 -14.88
CA ASP A 187 10.87 3.47 -15.45
C ASP A 187 10.74 3.38 -16.99
N ALA A 188 10.81 4.51 -17.69
CA ALA A 188 10.75 4.56 -19.15
C ALA A 188 11.89 3.80 -19.86
N GLN A 189 12.97 3.46 -19.15
CA GLN A 189 14.14 2.70 -19.65
C GLN A 189 14.09 1.23 -19.22
N GLY A 190 13.01 0.78 -18.57
CA GLY A 190 12.77 -0.60 -18.16
C GLY A 190 13.01 -0.86 -16.67
N PRO A 191 13.22 -2.12 -16.26
CA PRO A 191 13.27 -2.50 -14.86
C PRO A 191 14.41 -1.85 -14.07
N THR A 192 14.07 -1.32 -12.89
CA THR A 192 15.01 -0.74 -11.92
C THR A 192 15.18 -1.60 -10.68
N ALA A 193 14.13 -2.31 -10.28
CA ALA A 193 14.17 -3.31 -9.22
C ALA A 193 13.31 -4.51 -9.61
N GLU A 194 13.74 -5.70 -9.19
CA GLU A 194 12.97 -6.93 -9.30
C GLU A 194 12.90 -7.63 -7.93
N ALA A 195 11.81 -8.36 -7.68
CA ALA A 195 11.66 -9.15 -6.47
C ALA A 195 11.09 -10.53 -6.76
N GLU A 196 11.57 -11.50 -5.98
CA GLU A 196 11.03 -12.86 -5.88
C GLU A 196 10.53 -13.07 -4.45
N GLY A 197 9.30 -13.54 -4.31
CA GLY A 197 8.65 -13.75 -3.02
C GLY A 197 8.10 -15.16 -2.85
N VAL A 198 8.20 -15.68 -1.63
CA VAL A 198 7.58 -16.94 -1.21
C VAL A 198 6.50 -16.61 -0.19
N PHE A 199 5.25 -16.93 -0.52
CA PHE A 199 4.09 -16.71 0.31
C PHE A 199 3.58 -18.04 0.86
N ILE A 200 3.34 -18.10 2.16
CA ILE A 200 3.05 -19.33 2.87
C ILE A 200 1.63 -19.29 3.41
N MET A 201 0.85 -20.32 3.09
CA MET A 201 -0.43 -20.57 3.76
C MET A 201 -0.16 -21.06 5.19
N PRO A 202 -0.68 -20.37 6.22
CA PRO A 202 -0.43 -20.74 7.62
C PRO A 202 -1.17 -22.03 7.95
N VAL A 203 -0.70 -22.75 8.97
CA VAL A 203 -1.20 -24.09 9.32
C VAL A 203 -2.71 -24.12 9.55
N TRP A 204 -3.26 -23.11 10.23
CA TRP A 204 -4.70 -23.02 10.50
C TRP A 204 -5.58 -22.90 9.24
N ALA A 205 -5.00 -22.49 8.12
CA ALA A 205 -5.69 -22.35 6.84
C ALA A 205 -5.49 -23.55 5.91
N ARG A 206 -4.65 -24.51 6.30
CA ARG A 206 -4.41 -25.74 5.54
C ARG A 206 -5.54 -26.72 5.85
N ASP A 207 -6.11 -27.33 4.82
CA ASP A 207 -7.13 -28.39 4.89
C ASP A 207 -8.24 -28.14 5.93
N GLY A 208 -9.20 -27.25 5.59
CA GLY A 208 -10.50 -27.19 6.26
C GLY A 208 -10.45 -27.18 7.79
N GLY A 209 -9.56 -26.39 8.39
CA GLY A 209 -9.40 -26.10 9.82
C GLY A 209 -10.21 -26.98 10.79
N ASP A 210 -9.66 -28.13 11.17
CA ASP A 210 -10.10 -28.81 12.38
C ASP A 210 -9.60 -28.04 13.61
N LYS A 211 -10.56 -27.74 14.48
CA LYS A 211 -10.42 -26.93 15.69
C LYS A 211 -9.46 -27.59 16.69
N GLN A 212 -8.47 -26.84 17.17
CA GLN A 212 -7.94 -26.97 18.53
C GLN A 212 -7.91 -25.58 19.18
#